data_AF-A0A6M8FTG9-F1
#
_entry.id   AF-A0A6M8FTG9-F1
#
_cell.length_a   1.000
_cell.length_b   1.000
_cell.length_c   1.000
_cell.angle_alpha   90.00
_cell.angle_beta   90.00
_cell.angle_gamma   90.00
#
_symmetry.space_group_name_H-M   'P 1'
#
loop_
_entity.id
_entity.type
_entity.pdbx_description
1 polymer ?
#
loop_
_entity_poly.entity_id
_entity_poly.type
_entity_poly.pdbx_seq_one_letter_code
_entity_poly.pdbx_strand_id
1 'polypeptide(L)'
;MNWIEESRKLFNTPKPEHFTDFGHCEECLDHDLTLVNSDVDSIGFDELGNPGWDPICYVEAEGFIYYFPAFVRLCLNSNPDQSYISQFLFHLSYDGKNNRYTLAFSAEQQNFTLKFLNHLAETKIDIITLYGDEEMLFSTIEIWASV
;
A
#
# COMPACT_ATOMS: atom_id res chain seq x y z
N MET A 1 -1.82 -10.38 -16.88
CA MET A 1 -0.81 -10.42 -15.80
C MET A 1 -1.51 -10.93 -14.55
N ASN A 2 -0.92 -11.84 -13.79
CA ASN A 2 -1.45 -12.19 -12.47
C ASN A 2 -0.80 -11.25 -11.44
N TRP A 3 -1.47 -10.15 -11.11
CA TRP A 3 -0.93 -9.10 -10.27
C TRP A 3 -0.51 -9.58 -8.88
N ILE A 4 -1.27 -10.50 -8.29
CA ILE A 4 -1.00 -11.03 -6.95
C ILE A 4 0.23 -11.94 -6.96
N GLU A 5 0.34 -12.84 -7.95
CA GLU A 5 1.51 -13.73 -8.03
C GLU A 5 2.79 -12.95 -8.37
N GLU A 6 2.71 -11.97 -9.25
CA GLU A 6 3.86 -11.15 -9.63
C GLU A 6 4.29 -10.23 -8.49
N SER A 7 3.36 -9.61 -7.76
CA SER A 7 3.71 -8.81 -6.58
C SER A 7 4.37 -9.68 -5.50
N ARG A 8 3.87 -10.89 -5.23
CA ARG A 8 4.51 -11.82 -4.29
C ARG A 8 5.95 -12.14 -4.65
N LYS A 9 6.24 -12.39 -5.92
CA LYS A 9 7.61 -12.71 -6.37
C LYS A 9 8.53 -11.49 -6.20
N LEU A 10 8.05 -10.31 -6.58
CA LEU A 10 8.86 -9.11 -6.66
C LEU A 10 9.08 -8.41 -5.31
N PHE A 11 8.12 -8.55 -4.40
CA PHE A 11 8.16 -8.00 -3.05
C PHE A 11 8.41 -9.10 -2.00
N ASN A 12 9.07 -10.20 -2.40
CA ASN A 12 9.39 -11.31 -1.52
C ASN A 12 10.53 -10.95 -0.55
N THR A 13 10.18 -10.29 0.55
CA THR A 13 11.10 -9.97 1.65
C THR A 13 10.73 -10.76 2.90
N PRO A 14 11.70 -11.12 3.76
CA PRO A 14 11.38 -11.70 5.07
C PRO A 14 10.45 -10.78 5.88
N LYS A 15 9.56 -11.39 6.66
CA LYS A 15 8.71 -10.65 7.60
C LYS A 15 9.60 -9.94 8.64
N PRO A 16 9.48 -8.61 8.81
CA PRO A 16 10.14 -7.90 9.90
C PRO A 16 9.71 -8.43 11.28
N GLU A 17 10.62 -8.38 12.25
CA GLU A 17 10.28 -8.65 13.66
C GLU A 17 9.35 -7.57 14.22
N HIS A 18 9.61 -6.32 13.83
CA HIS A 18 8.80 -5.14 14.12
C HIS A 18 8.64 -4.30 12.86
N PHE A 19 7.49 -3.66 12.75
CA PHE A 19 7.02 -2.85 11.63
C PHE A 19 7.06 -1.35 11.92
N THR A 20 6.97 -0.95 13.18
CA THR A 20 6.98 0.45 13.62
C THR A 20 8.07 0.70 14.68
N ASP A 21 8.28 1.95 15.08
CA ASP A 21 9.00 2.28 16.33
C ASP A 21 8.12 1.93 17.55
N PHE A 22 7.99 0.64 17.83
CA PHE A 22 7.11 0.10 18.87
C PHE A 22 7.44 0.60 20.29
N GLY A 23 8.64 1.17 20.50
CA GLY A 23 9.05 1.73 21.78
C GLY A 23 8.65 3.20 22.00
N HIS A 24 8.14 3.88 20.97
CA HIS A 24 7.84 5.31 21.00
C HIS A 24 6.60 5.65 21.85
N CYS A 25 5.48 4.98 21.63
CA CYS A 25 4.23 5.17 22.37
C CYS A 25 3.30 3.96 22.24
N GLU A 26 2.20 3.94 23.02
CA GLU A 26 1.20 2.85 23.00
C GLU A 26 0.57 2.65 21.62
N GLU A 27 0.30 3.73 20.87
CA GLU A 27 -0.26 3.64 19.53
C GLU A 27 0.70 2.95 18.54
N CYS A 28 2.00 3.28 18.59
CA CYS A 28 2.99 2.61 17.74
C CYS A 28 3.10 1.11 18.09
N LEU A 29 3.04 0.76 19.38
CA LEU A 29 3.02 -0.63 19.83
C LEU A 29 1.76 -1.38 19.34
N ASP A 30 0.58 -0.77 19.46
CA ASP A 30 -0.67 -1.40 19.01
C ASP A 30 -0.69 -1.61 17.48
N HIS A 31 -0.17 -0.65 16.71
CA HIS A 31 0.01 -0.78 15.27
C HIS A 31 1.03 -1.87 14.92
N ASP A 32 2.15 -1.93 15.65
CA ASP A 32 3.15 -2.98 15.48
C ASP A 32 2.55 -4.37 15.72
N LEU A 33 1.83 -4.56 16.84
CA LEU A 33 1.20 -5.82 17.19
C LEU A 33 0.14 -6.24 16.15
N THR A 34 -0.63 -5.30 15.62
CA THR A 34 -1.58 -5.56 14.53
C THR A 34 -0.89 -6.17 13.32
N LEU A 35 0.24 -5.60 12.93
CA LEU A 35 1.03 -6.08 11.79
C LEU A 35 1.75 -7.39 12.12
N VAL A 36 2.43 -7.50 13.27
CA VAL A 36 3.11 -8.73 13.70
C VAL A 36 2.17 -9.94 13.80
N ASN A 37 0.91 -9.74 14.17
CA ASN A 37 -0.08 -10.82 14.27
C ASN A 37 -0.73 -11.22 12.94
N SER A 38 -0.48 -10.49 11.85
CA SER A 38 -1.02 -10.75 10.51
C SER A 38 0.09 -10.99 9.49
N ASP A 39 -0.22 -11.59 8.36
CA ASP A 39 0.71 -11.77 7.23
C ASP A 39 0.12 -11.25 5.93
N VAL A 40 0.90 -11.33 4.84
CA VAL A 40 0.47 -10.86 3.51
C VAL A 40 -0.83 -11.50 3.00
N ASP A 41 -1.16 -12.69 3.51
CA ASP A 41 -2.29 -13.50 3.07
C ASP A 41 -3.54 -13.30 3.93
N SER A 42 -3.35 -13.04 5.21
CA SER A 42 -4.40 -12.90 6.22
C SER A 42 -4.84 -11.45 6.43
N ILE A 43 -3.94 -10.47 6.31
CA ILE A 43 -4.26 -9.07 6.64
C ILE A 43 -5.38 -8.53 5.72
N GLY A 44 -6.35 -7.82 6.30
CA GLY A 44 -7.56 -7.42 5.60
C GLY A 44 -8.08 -6.05 6.01
N PHE A 45 -9.35 -5.82 5.71
CA PHE A 45 -10.04 -4.58 6.06
C PHE A 45 -10.32 -4.47 7.57
N ASP A 46 -10.33 -5.56 8.31
CA ASP A 46 -10.50 -5.52 9.76
C ASP A 46 -9.28 -4.87 10.43
N GLU A 47 -8.07 -5.12 9.90
CA GLU A 47 -6.83 -4.51 10.38
C GLU A 47 -6.54 -3.16 9.71
N LEU A 48 -6.81 -3.02 8.40
CA LEU A 48 -6.35 -1.87 7.60
C LEU A 48 -7.47 -0.94 7.14
N GLY A 49 -8.74 -1.30 7.29
CA GLY A 49 -9.86 -0.59 6.67
C GLY A 49 -10.33 0.66 7.39
N ASN A 50 -9.66 1.06 8.48
CA ASN A 50 -9.97 2.28 9.22
C ASN A 50 -8.91 3.35 8.95
N PRO A 51 -9.17 4.33 8.05
CA PRO A 51 -8.19 5.39 7.75
C PRO A 51 -7.80 6.25 8.96
N GLY A 52 -8.68 6.35 9.97
CA GLY A 52 -8.40 7.08 11.22
C GLY A 52 -7.51 6.31 12.19
N TRP A 53 -7.23 5.03 11.91
CA TRP A 53 -6.39 4.14 12.69
C TRP A 53 -5.64 3.19 11.75
N ASP A 54 -4.94 3.74 10.75
CA ASP A 54 -4.22 2.93 9.76
C ASP A 54 -2.79 2.61 10.26
N PRO A 55 -2.46 1.35 10.59
CA PRO A 55 -1.14 0.98 11.08
C PRO A 55 -0.03 1.21 10.06
N ILE A 56 -0.37 1.28 8.75
CA ILE A 56 0.60 1.50 7.68
C ILE A 56 1.18 2.92 7.70
N CYS A 57 0.50 3.90 8.33
CA CYS A 57 1.03 5.27 8.47
C CYS A 57 2.39 5.32 9.18
N TYR A 58 2.63 4.42 10.13
CA TYR A 58 3.83 4.39 10.96
C TYR A 58 4.83 3.31 10.54
N VAL A 59 4.57 2.59 9.45
CA VAL A 59 5.42 1.49 9.03
C VAL A 59 6.75 2.01 8.46
N GLU A 60 7.83 1.31 8.78
CA GLU A 60 9.11 1.49 8.09
C GLU A 60 9.07 0.93 6.66
N ALA A 61 10.02 1.34 5.82
CA ALA A 61 10.00 1.00 4.40
C ALA A 61 10.01 -0.52 4.14
N GLU A 62 10.77 -1.28 4.91
CA GLU A 62 10.84 -2.75 4.81
C GLU A 62 9.49 -3.40 5.11
N GLY A 63 8.75 -2.86 6.08
CA GLY A 63 7.42 -3.33 6.42
C GLY A 63 6.39 -3.02 5.34
N PHE A 64 6.47 -1.84 4.72
CA PHE A 64 5.64 -1.50 3.57
C PHE A 64 5.92 -2.42 2.37
N ILE A 65 7.19 -2.72 2.08
CA ILE A 65 7.59 -3.66 1.04
C ILE A 65 7.03 -5.05 1.33
N TYR A 66 7.13 -5.53 2.58
CA TYR A 66 6.57 -6.82 2.99
C TYR A 66 5.07 -6.93 2.71
N TYR A 67 4.28 -5.92 3.08
CA TYR A 67 2.82 -5.95 2.88
C TYR A 67 2.35 -5.54 1.48
N PHE A 68 3.24 -5.11 0.59
CA PHE A 68 2.85 -4.65 -0.74
C PHE A 68 1.98 -5.66 -1.52
N PRO A 69 2.24 -6.99 -1.49
CA PRO A 69 1.36 -7.97 -2.12
C PRO A 69 -0.06 -8.00 -1.53
N ALA A 70 -0.21 -7.73 -0.22
CA ALA A 70 -1.51 -7.62 0.42
C ALA A 70 -2.26 -6.38 -0.08
N PHE A 71 -1.59 -5.24 -0.20
CA PHE A 71 -2.20 -4.01 -0.74
C PHE A 71 -2.71 -4.22 -2.17
N VAL A 72 -1.93 -4.88 -3.02
CA VAL A 72 -2.33 -5.27 -4.38
C VAL A 72 -3.62 -6.11 -4.34
N ARG A 73 -3.66 -7.15 -3.49
CA ARG A 73 -4.85 -8.00 -3.33
C ARG A 73 -6.06 -7.19 -2.87
N LEU A 74 -5.89 -6.30 -1.89
CA LEU A 74 -6.97 -5.47 -1.34
C LEU A 74 -7.52 -4.50 -2.38
N CYS A 75 -6.67 -3.80 -3.13
CA CYS A 75 -7.10 -2.90 -4.21
C CYS A 75 -7.86 -3.64 -5.33
N LEU A 76 -7.43 -4.86 -5.68
CA LEU A 76 -8.13 -5.67 -6.68
C LEU A 76 -9.50 -6.15 -6.18
N ASN A 77 -9.62 -6.43 -4.89
CA ASN A 77 -10.87 -6.85 -4.25
C ASN A 77 -11.78 -5.68 -3.86
N SER A 78 -11.31 -4.43 -3.96
CA SER A 78 -12.12 -3.24 -3.73
C SER A 78 -13.37 -3.23 -4.60
N ASN A 79 -14.47 -2.81 -3.98
CA ASN A 79 -15.80 -2.66 -4.55
C ASN A 79 -16.45 -1.35 -4.02
N PRO A 80 -17.63 -0.96 -4.51
CA PRO A 80 -18.29 0.29 -4.10
C PRO A 80 -18.59 0.43 -2.60
N ASP A 81 -18.75 -0.67 -1.86
CA ASP A 81 -19.09 -0.64 -0.43
C ASP A 81 -17.84 -0.67 0.47
N GLN A 82 -16.73 -1.23 -0.04
CA GLN A 82 -15.49 -1.40 0.70
C GLN A 82 -14.29 -1.34 -0.25
N SER A 83 -13.43 -0.33 -0.09
CA SER A 83 -12.28 -0.08 -0.96
C SER A 83 -11.03 0.29 -0.16
N TYR A 84 -9.89 -0.31 -0.52
CA TYR A 84 -8.57 0.05 0.00
C TYR A 84 -7.80 1.03 -0.92
N ILE A 85 -8.37 1.39 -2.07
CA ILE A 85 -7.62 2.14 -3.10
C ILE A 85 -7.23 3.52 -2.59
N SER A 86 -8.11 4.23 -1.89
CA SER A 86 -7.83 5.56 -1.34
C SER A 86 -6.63 5.56 -0.39
N GLN A 87 -6.58 4.59 0.54
CA GLN A 87 -5.45 4.45 1.48
C GLN A 87 -4.16 4.08 0.74
N PHE A 88 -4.23 3.17 -0.23
CA PHE A 88 -3.07 2.82 -1.05
C PHE A 88 -2.51 4.04 -1.80
N LEU A 89 -3.36 4.84 -2.43
CA LEU A 89 -2.95 6.07 -3.12
C LEU A 89 -2.37 7.11 -2.15
N PHE A 90 -2.98 7.28 -0.98
CA PHE A 90 -2.48 8.16 0.08
C PHE A 90 -1.02 7.81 0.45
N HIS A 91 -0.74 6.54 0.72
CA HIS A 91 0.61 6.09 1.08
C HIS A 91 1.62 6.26 -0.05
N LEU A 92 1.22 6.02 -1.30
CA LEU A 92 2.10 6.11 -2.47
C LEU A 92 2.33 7.54 -2.97
N SER A 93 1.44 8.49 -2.66
CA SER A 93 1.57 9.90 -3.06
C SER A 93 2.24 10.79 -2.01
N TYR A 94 2.31 10.33 -0.75
CA TYR A 94 2.87 11.08 0.37
C TYR A 94 4.28 11.62 0.07
N ASP A 95 4.54 12.90 0.37
CA ASP A 95 5.82 13.60 0.12
C ASP A 95 6.33 13.57 -1.35
N GLY A 96 5.43 13.26 -2.30
CA GLY A 96 5.72 13.28 -3.72
C GLY A 96 6.92 12.40 -4.11
N LYS A 97 7.89 12.98 -4.81
CA LYS A 97 9.09 12.25 -5.25
C LYS A 97 10.04 11.85 -4.12
N ASN A 98 9.92 12.51 -2.96
CA ASN A 98 10.73 12.23 -1.78
C ASN A 98 10.09 11.17 -0.87
N ASN A 99 8.95 10.58 -1.28
CA ASN A 99 8.32 9.49 -0.57
C ASN A 99 9.36 8.42 -0.19
N ARG A 100 9.42 8.06 1.09
CA ARG A 100 10.36 7.04 1.57
C ARG A 100 10.27 5.72 0.78
N TYR A 101 9.10 5.37 0.26
CA TYR A 101 8.90 4.16 -0.53
C TYR A 101 9.44 4.28 -1.96
N THR A 102 9.33 5.45 -2.61
CA THR A 102 9.95 5.63 -3.94
C THR A 102 11.47 5.49 -3.85
N LEU A 103 12.06 5.96 -2.74
CA LEU A 103 13.50 5.84 -2.49
C LEU A 103 13.94 4.42 -2.07
N ALA A 104 13.07 3.66 -1.41
CA ALA A 104 13.37 2.31 -0.94
C ALA A 104 13.15 1.21 -2.00
N PHE A 105 12.22 1.42 -2.92
CA PHE A 105 11.86 0.39 -3.91
C PHE A 105 12.97 0.20 -4.95
N SER A 106 13.18 -1.05 -5.38
CA SER A 106 14.02 -1.33 -6.54
C SER A 106 13.39 -0.79 -7.83
N ALA A 107 14.18 -0.62 -8.89
CA ALA A 107 13.66 -0.18 -10.20
C ALA A 107 12.56 -1.12 -10.74
N GLU A 108 12.65 -2.42 -10.46
CA GLU A 108 11.64 -3.39 -10.86
C GLU A 108 10.34 -3.20 -10.05
N GLN A 109 10.46 -2.96 -8.74
CA GLN A 109 9.33 -2.66 -7.85
C GLN A 109 8.64 -1.35 -8.23
N GLN A 110 9.40 -0.29 -8.52
CA GLN A 110 8.87 0.99 -9.01
C GLN A 110 8.08 0.82 -10.31
N ASN A 111 8.66 0.10 -11.28
CA ASN A 111 8.00 -0.20 -12.55
C ASN A 111 6.74 -1.04 -12.37
N PHE A 112 6.73 -1.99 -11.44
CA PHE A 112 5.54 -2.75 -11.09
C PHE A 112 4.46 -1.83 -10.50
N THR A 113 4.81 -0.99 -9.53
CA THR A 113 3.88 -0.04 -8.89
C THR A 113 3.25 0.87 -9.93
N LEU A 114 4.03 1.47 -10.82
CA LEU A 114 3.51 2.32 -11.89
C LEU A 114 2.55 1.56 -12.82
N LYS A 115 2.90 0.34 -13.24
CA LYS A 115 2.01 -0.49 -14.07
C LYS A 115 0.72 -0.84 -13.34
N PHE A 116 0.80 -1.12 -12.04
CA PHE A 116 -0.36 -1.44 -11.24
C PHE A 116 -1.28 -0.23 -11.04
N LEU A 117 -0.73 0.96 -10.80
CA LEU A 117 -1.52 2.20 -10.73
C LEU A 117 -2.27 2.47 -12.04
N ASN A 118 -1.61 2.30 -13.19
CA ASN A 118 -2.27 2.41 -14.49
C ASN A 118 -3.39 1.36 -14.67
N HIS A 119 -3.17 0.14 -14.18
CA HIS A 119 -4.21 -0.89 -14.21
C HIS A 119 -5.43 -0.53 -13.35
N LEU A 120 -5.23 0.07 -12.18
CA LEU A 120 -6.33 0.58 -11.36
C LEU A 120 -7.09 1.71 -12.09
N ALA A 121 -6.37 2.61 -12.77
CA ALA A 121 -6.99 3.64 -13.61
C ALA A 121 -7.83 3.07 -14.76
N GLU A 122 -7.44 1.92 -15.32
CA GLU A 122 -8.20 1.28 -16.40
C GLU A 122 -9.40 0.47 -15.90
N THR A 123 -9.30 -0.16 -14.73
CA THR A 123 -10.24 -1.22 -14.30
C THR A 123 -11.06 -0.88 -13.07
N LYS A 124 -10.67 0.15 -12.32
CA LYS A 124 -11.29 0.55 -11.05
C LYS A 124 -11.69 2.03 -11.04
N ILE A 125 -11.65 2.71 -12.19
CA ILE A 125 -11.94 4.15 -12.26
C ILE A 125 -13.30 4.52 -11.66
N ASP A 126 -14.35 3.71 -11.90
CA ASP A 126 -15.69 3.97 -11.35
C ASP A 126 -15.69 3.97 -9.82
N ILE A 127 -14.90 3.08 -9.19
CA ILE A 127 -14.76 3.02 -7.73
C ILE A 127 -13.93 4.22 -7.26
N ILE A 128 -12.83 4.53 -7.94
CA ILE A 128 -11.97 5.67 -7.59
C ILE A 128 -12.77 6.99 -7.65
N THR A 129 -13.59 7.17 -8.69
CA THR A 129 -14.51 8.29 -8.84
C THR A 129 -15.58 8.35 -7.77
N LEU A 130 -16.15 7.20 -7.38
CA LEU A 130 -17.14 7.14 -6.30
C LEU A 130 -16.58 7.69 -4.98
N TYR A 131 -15.30 7.44 -4.70
CA TYR A 131 -14.62 7.93 -3.50
C TYR A 131 -13.97 9.32 -3.69
N GLY A 132 -13.97 9.87 -4.92
CA GLY A 132 -13.44 11.19 -5.24
C GLY A 132 -11.92 11.28 -5.33
N ASP A 133 -11.26 10.15 -5.65
CA ASP A 133 -9.80 10.02 -5.61
C ASP A 133 -9.11 10.14 -6.99
N GLU A 134 -9.80 10.60 -8.04
CA GLU A 134 -9.21 10.63 -9.40
C GLU A 134 -7.97 11.52 -9.47
N GLU A 135 -8.01 12.69 -8.85
CA GLU A 135 -6.87 13.60 -8.81
C GLU A 135 -5.70 12.99 -8.04
N MET A 136 -5.98 12.27 -6.95
CA MET A 136 -4.95 11.54 -6.20
C MET A 136 -4.35 10.41 -7.04
N LEU A 137 -5.17 9.67 -7.80
CA LEU A 137 -4.67 8.62 -8.69
C LEU A 137 -3.70 9.19 -9.73
N PHE A 138 -4.10 10.24 -10.45
CA PHE A 138 -3.27 10.78 -11.53
C PHE A 138 -2.00 11.44 -11.01
N SER A 139 -2.07 12.17 -9.89
CA SER A 139 -0.87 12.71 -9.24
C SER A 139 0.06 11.61 -8.74
N THR A 140 -0.47 10.52 -8.20
CA THR A 140 0.33 9.33 -7.82
C THR A 140 1.02 8.73 -9.05
N ILE A 141 0.30 8.56 -10.17
CA ILE A 141 0.91 8.07 -11.43
C ILE A 141 2.04 8.98 -11.89
N GLU A 142 1.86 10.31 -11.84
CA GLU A 142 2.90 11.27 -12.23
C GLU A 142 4.14 11.20 -11.33
N ILE A 143 3.97 11.05 -10.02
CA ILE A 143 5.07 10.85 -9.07
C ILE A 143 5.87 9.61 -9.48
N TRP A 144 5.19 8.47 -9.61
CA TRP A 144 5.82 7.17 -9.88
C TRP A 144 6.34 7.00 -11.31
N ALA A 145 5.86 7.80 -12.27
CA ALA A 145 6.41 7.86 -13.63
C ALA A 145 7.71 8.67 -13.71
N SER A 146 8.05 9.40 -12.65
CA SER A 146 9.15 10.37 -12.64
C SER A 146 10.34 9.97 -11.76
N VAL A 147 10.25 8.80 -11.12
CA VAL A 147 11.29 8.18 -10.29
C VAL A 147 12.03 7.09 -11.05
#